data_AF-A0A183A7H2-F1
#
_entry.id   AF-A0A183A7H2-F1
#
_cell.length_a   1.000
_cell.length_b   1.000
_cell.length_c   1.000
_cell.angle_alpha   90.00
_cell.angle_beta   90.00
_cell.angle_gamma   90.00
#
_symmetry.space_group_name_H-M   'P 1'
#
loop_
_entity.id
_entity.type
_entity.pdbx_description
1 polymer ?
#
loop_
_entity_poly.entity_id
_entity_poly.type
_entity_poly.pdbx_seq_one_letter_code
_entity_poly.pdbx_strand_id
1 'polypeptide(L)'
;MLNNRESVFNSLNNDALAAHNRFRAMHGCPPLTLDSALSRSAQKWAEDLALNQCMRHSDQTTYGENLAYMGVTKETFFGGGDASKMWYSQIDFHDYDGEMTYETCYFTQMIWKDTKIVGFGQATSADGCACYIVAHYMPKGNIRGQFHTNVFPPRLDAFAEQYDSMRMSQAATLPAVTPSIPARPETKEERKAREKAEKKERERLEKERKEMEKRTKKELKEREKLEKKEKRKSLKL
;
A
#
# COMPACT_ATOMS: atom_id res chain seq x y z
N MET A 1 -15.40 2.30 32.03
CA MET A 1 -15.03 2.83 30.69
C MET A 1 -13.59 2.54 30.26
N LEU A 2 -12.73 1.95 31.11
CA LEU A 2 -11.32 1.68 30.76
C LEU A 2 -11.12 0.50 29.78
N ASN A 3 -11.96 -0.55 29.86
CA ASN A 3 -11.80 -1.77 29.05
C ASN A 3 -11.96 -1.59 27.54
N ASN A 4 -12.69 -0.57 27.07
CA ASN A 4 -12.97 -0.40 25.64
C ASN A 4 -11.82 0.28 24.89
N ARG A 5 -11.10 1.23 25.52
CA ARG A 5 -9.92 1.86 24.91
C ARG A 5 -8.74 0.90 24.79
N GLU A 6 -8.54 0.05 25.79
CA GLU A 6 -7.49 -0.98 25.78
C GLU A 6 -7.77 -2.06 24.71
N SER A 7 -9.04 -2.46 24.56
CA SER A 7 -9.50 -3.37 23.49
C SER A 7 -9.27 -2.81 22.08
N VAL A 8 -9.62 -1.55 21.82
CA VAL A 8 -9.42 -0.91 20.50
C VAL A 8 -7.94 -0.68 20.21
N PHE A 9 -7.16 -0.25 21.20
CA PHE A 9 -5.71 -0.07 21.08
C PHE A 9 -4.98 -1.38 20.77
N ASN A 10 -5.42 -2.49 21.37
CA ASN A 10 -4.89 -3.81 21.10
C ASN A 10 -5.29 -4.31 19.69
N SER A 11 -6.49 -4.00 19.19
CA SER A 11 -6.88 -4.34 17.81
C SER A 11 -6.03 -3.59 16.78
N LEU A 12 -5.87 -2.26 16.92
CA LEU A 12 -5.10 -1.43 15.99
C LEU A 12 -3.67 -1.92 15.83
N ASN A 13 -2.96 -2.06 16.96
CA ASN A 13 -1.53 -2.40 16.96
C ASN A 13 -1.30 -3.82 16.42
N ASN A 14 -2.17 -4.78 16.76
CA ASN A 14 -2.05 -6.15 16.27
C ASN A 14 -2.32 -6.24 14.76
N ASP A 15 -3.37 -5.58 14.27
CA ASP A 15 -3.72 -5.59 12.84
C ASP A 15 -2.64 -4.91 11.99
N ALA A 16 -2.14 -3.75 12.45
CA ALA A 16 -1.05 -3.06 11.79
C ALA A 16 0.24 -3.88 11.80
N LEU A 17 0.64 -4.43 12.95
CA LEU A 17 1.85 -5.25 13.07
C LEU A 17 1.78 -6.49 12.18
N ALA A 18 0.64 -7.20 12.17
CA ALA A 18 0.44 -8.39 11.34
C ALA A 18 0.56 -8.04 9.86
N ALA A 19 -0.05 -6.93 9.41
CA ALA A 19 0.06 -6.46 8.03
C ALA A 19 1.51 -6.08 7.68
N HIS A 20 2.20 -5.30 8.53
CA HIS A 20 3.60 -4.94 8.33
C HIS A 20 4.49 -6.17 8.18
N ASN A 21 4.34 -7.14 9.08
CA ASN A 21 5.17 -8.34 9.08
C ASN A 21 4.88 -9.23 7.87
N ARG A 22 3.63 -9.28 7.38
CA ARG A 22 3.31 -9.93 6.11
C ARG A 22 4.04 -9.24 4.94
N PHE A 23 3.99 -7.92 4.85
CA PHE A 23 4.68 -7.16 3.80
C PHE A 23 6.20 -7.35 3.89
N ARG A 24 6.79 -7.16 5.06
CA ARG A 24 8.23 -7.37 5.30
C ARG A 24 8.69 -8.77 4.94
N ALA A 25 7.87 -9.79 5.24
CA ALA A 25 8.16 -11.16 4.86
C ALA A 25 8.28 -11.31 3.33
N MET A 26 7.47 -10.63 2.52
CA MET A 26 7.60 -10.67 1.05
C MET A 26 8.92 -10.10 0.55
N HIS A 27 9.57 -9.22 1.32
CA HIS A 27 10.85 -8.59 0.99
C HIS A 27 12.05 -9.24 1.70
N GLY A 28 11.87 -10.35 2.43
CA GLY A 28 12.96 -10.97 3.19
C GLY A 28 13.43 -10.15 4.39
N CYS A 29 12.63 -9.22 4.86
CA CYS A 29 12.94 -8.41 6.03
C CYS A 29 12.50 -9.13 7.31
N PRO A 30 13.30 -9.10 8.39
CA PRO A 30 12.90 -9.67 9.69
C PRO A 30 11.61 -9.03 10.21
N PRO A 31 10.74 -9.78 10.93
CA PRO A 31 9.53 -9.21 11.50
C PRO A 31 9.84 -8.12 12.53
N LEU A 32 9.00 -7.10 12.58
CA LEU A 32 8.97 -6.10 13.64
C LEU A 32 8.29 -6.66 14.88
N THR A 33 8.57 -6.02 16.01
CA THR A 33 7.85 -6.22 17.27
C THR A 33 7.25 -4.90 17.75
N LEU A 34 6.15 -4.97 18.49
CA LEU A 34 5.52 -3.78 19.05
C LEU A 34 6.33 -3.24 20.24
N ASP A 35 6.54 -1.94 20.26
CA ASP A 35 7.09 -1.24 21.43
C ASP A 35 6.06 -0.30 22.04
N SER A 36 5.81 -0.48 23.34
CA SER A 36 4.75 0.28 24.03
C SER A 36 5.06 1.77 24.15
N ALA A 37 6.33 2.17 24.21
CA ALA A 37 6.71 3.58 24.29
C ALA A 37 6.52 4.28 22.94
N LEU A 38 6.88 3.61 21.84
CA LEU A 38 6.58 4.06 20.48
C LEU A 38 5.07 4.14 20.25
N SER A 39 4.27 3.17 20.70
CA SER A 39 2.81 3.25 20.51
C SER A 39 2.19 4.41 21.30
N ARG A 40 2.66 4.69 22.52
CA ARG A 40 2.23 5.89 23.27
C ARG A 40 2.63 7.19 22.56
N SER A 41 3.85 7.24 22.00
CA SER A 41 4.34 8.38 21.21
C SER A 41 3.48 8.61 19.97
N ALA A 42 3.25 7.55 19.18
CA ALA A 42 2.42 7.58 17.98
C ALA A 42 0.97 7.97 18.32
N GLN A 43 0.41 7.47 19.43
CA GLN A 43 -0.93 7.82 19.89
C GLN A 43 -1.04 9.32 20.20
N LYS A 44 -0.08 9.88 20.93
CA LYS A 44 -0.04 11.31 21.24
C LYS A 44 0.04 12.16 19.96
N TRP A 45 0.80 11.70 18.96
CA TRP A 45 0.89 12.40 17.69
C TRP A 45 -0.41 12.31 16.89
N ALA A 46 -1.04 11.13 16.82
CA ALA A 46 -2.34 10.97 16.17
C ALA A 46 -3.40 11.92 16.78
N GLU A 47 -3.41 12.06 18.10
CA GLU A 47 -4.28 13.00 18.83
C GLU A 47 -4.00 14.46 18.45
N ASP A 48 -2.74 14.88 18.29
CA ASP A 48 -2.39 16.22 17.82
C ASP A 48 -2.87 16.47 16.38
N LEU A 49 -2.69 15.49 15.48
CA LEU A 49 -3.16 15.59 14.10
C LEU A 49 -4.69 15.69 14.03
N ALA A 50 -5.40 14.92 14.85
CA ALA A 50 -6.86 14.92 14.91
C ALA A 50 -7.41 16.21 15.52
N LEU A 51 -6.72 16.78 16.52
CA LEU A 51 -7.09 18.06 17.14
C LEU A 51 -6.92 19.22 16.18
N ASN A 52 -5.79 19.27 15.47
CA ASN A 52 -5.46 20.35 14.53
C ASN A 52 -6.02 20.11 13.12
N GLN A 53 -6.58 18.93 12.86
CA GLN A 53 -7.05 18.45 11.56
C GLN A 53 -6.03 18.66 10.42
N CYS A 54 -4.76 18.40 10.70
CA CYS A 54 -3.66 18.70 9.79
C CYS A 54 -2.72 17.50 9.64
N MET A 55 -2.45 17.08 8.40
CA MET A 55 -1.46 16.04 8.11
C MET A 55 -0.06 16.64 8.01
N ARG A 56 0.72 16.48 9.07
CA ARG A 56 2.10 16.95 9.14
C ARG A 56 2.97 15.97 9.93
N HIS A 57 4.22 15.84 9.51
CA HIS A 57 5.21 15.08 10.26
C HIS A 57 5.55 15.73 11.61
N SER A 58 5.90 14.92 12.61
CA SER A 58 6.44 15.42 13.87
C SER A 58 7.85 15.99 13.67
N ASP A 59 8.25 16.93 14.54
CA ASP A 59 9.60 17.52 14.49
C ASP A 59 10.68 16.58 15.05
N GLN A 60 10.32 15.34 15.39
CA GLN A 60 11.25 14.35 15.95
C GLN A 60 12.10 13.69 14.87
N THR A 61 13.38 13.48 15.17
CA THR A 61 14.35 12.95 14.20
C THR A 61 14.96 11.61 14.60
N THR A 62 14.58 11.10 15.78
CA THR A 62 15.13 9.89 16.42
C THR A 62 14.46 8.60 15.95
N TYR A 63 13.20 8.66 15.54
CA TYR A 63 12.43 7.54 14.99
C TYR A 63 11.99 7.84 13.56
N GLY A 64 11.63 6.79 12.82
CA GLY A 64 10.93 6.92 11.55
C GLY A 64 9.45 7.18 11.77
N GLU A 65 8.76 7.76 10.80
CA GLU A 65 7.33 8.08 10.94
C GLU A 65 6.57 7.87 9.63
N ASN A 66 5.45 7.15 9.71
CA ASN A 66 4.45 7.12 8.64
C ASN A 66 3.12 7.66 9.17
N LEU A 67 2.41 8.40 8.33
CA LEU A 67 1.12 9.01 8.65
C LEU A 67 0.07 8.53 7.66
N ALA A 68 -1.13 8.27 8.15
CA ALA A 68 -2.28 7.94 7.34
C ALA A 68 -3.50 8.73 7.78
N TYR A 69 -4.33 9.07 6.79
CA TYR A 69 -5.54 9.85 6.96
C TYR A 69 -6.64 9.30 6.07
N MET A 70 -7.85 9.23 6.60
CA MET A 70 -9.04 8.92 5.83
C MET A 70 -10.23 9.69 6.39
N GLY A 71 -11.08 10.23 5.50
CA GLY A 71 -12.41 10.70 5.88
C GLY A 71 -13.29 9.50 6.26
N VAL A 72 -13.92 9.55 7.43
CA VAL A 72 -14.73 8.45 7.97
C VAL A 72 -16.12 8.94 8.39
N THR A 73 -17.04 7.99 8.47
CA THR A 73 -18.39 8.10 9.01
C THR A 73 -18.55 7.07 10.13
N LYS A 74 -19.71 7.01 10.77
CA LYS A 74 -19.98 5.98 11.80
C LYS A 74 -19.96 4.55 11.25
N GLU A 75 -20.14 4.40 9.94
CA GLU A 75 -20.22 3.12 9.25
C GLU A 75 -18.90 2.72 8.57
N THR A 76 -17.92 3.62 8.49
CA THR A 76 -16.63 3.34 7.86
C THR A 76 -15.57 3.06 8.92
N PHE A 77 -14.89 1.92 8.75
CA PHE A 77 -13.75 1.52 9.57
C PHE A 77 -12.46 1.79 8.79
N PHE A 78 -11.56 2.54 9.41
CA PHE A 78 -10.19 2.72 8.92
C PHE A 78 -9.23 2.23 9.99
N GLY A 79 -8.66 1.05 9.79
CA GLY A 79 -7.84 0.36 10.78
C GLY A 79 -6.35 0.34 10.44
N GLY A 80 -5.57 -0.27 11.34
CA GLY A 80 -4.12 -0.39 11.21
C GLY A 80 -3.70 -1.20 9.97
N GLY A 81 -4.46 -2.23 9.63
CA GLY A 81 -4.25 -3.00 8.40
C GLY A 81 -4.46 -2.18 7.12
N ASP A 82 -5.42 -1.24 7.12
CA ASP A 82 -5.71 -0.41 5.96
C ASP A 82 -4.64 0.67 5.76
N ALA A 83 -4.20 1.32 6.85
CA ALA A 83 -3.06 2.23 6.80
C ALA A 83 -1.78 1.51 6.31
N SER A 84 -1.53 0.29 6.79
CA SER A 84 -0.39 -0.52 6.35
C SER A 84 -0.42 -0.82 4.85
N LYS A 85 -1.59 -1.19 4.31
CA LYS A 85 -1.77 -1.42 2.86
C LYS A 85 -1.56 -0.14 2.06
N MET A 86 -2.08 0.98 2.54
CA MET A 86 -1.93 2.29 1.89
C MET A 86 -0.47 2.76 1.82
N TRP A 87 0.29 2.56 2.89
CA TRP A 87 1.73 2.85 2.88
C TRP A 87 2.49 1.89 1.97
N TYR A 88 2.14 0.60 1.98
CA TYR A 88 2.79 -0.40 1.14
C TYR A 88 2.52 -0.21 -0.35
N SER A 89 1.36 0.30 -0.76
CA SER A 89 1.03 0.49 -2.19
C SER A 89 1.98 1.44 -2.93
N GLN A 90 2.80 2.19 -2.21
CA GLN A 90 3.89 2.98 -2.78
C GLN A 90 4.98 2.13 -3.45
N ILE A 91 5.00 0.81 -3.21
CA ILE A 91 5.89 -0.14 -3.90
C ILE A 91 5.87 0.01 -5.42
N ASP A 92 4.70 0.35 -6.00
CA ASP A 92 4.50 0.49 -7.43
C ASP A 92 5.34 1.62 -8.07
N PHE A 93 5.87 2.53 -7.23
CA PHE A 93 6.65 3.69 -7.66
C PHE A 93 8.13 3.61 -7.27
N HIS A 94 8.56 2.56 -6.57
CA HIS A 94 9.91 2.47 -6.05
C HIS A 94 10.90 1.88 -7.05
N ASP A 95 11.98 2.62 -7.29
CA ASP A 95 13.16 2.16 -8.03
C ASP A 95 14.18 1.57 -7.05
N TYR A 96 14.40 0.26 -7.12
CA TYR A 96 15.28 -0.48 -6.21
C TYR A 96 16.78 -0.21 -6.43
N ASP A 97 17.15 0.40 -7.57
CA ASP A 97 18.51 0.89 -7.81
C ASP A 97 18.72 2.32 -7.29
N GLY A 98 17.66 2.95 -6.76
CA GLY A 98 17.63 4.34 -6.33
C GLY A 98 17.48 4.56 -4.82
N GLU A 99 17.17 5.81 -4.47
CA GLU A 99 16.85 6.28 -3.12
C GLU A 99 15.33 6.46 -2.96
N MET A 100 14.85 6.79 -1.76
CA MET A 100 13.44 7.18 -1.61
C MET A 100 13.11 8.49 -2.33
N THR A 101 11.86 8.57 -2.76
CA THR A 101 11.15 9.79 -3.15
C THR A 101 10.02 10.08 -2.16
N TYR A 102 9.35 11.21 -2.31
CA TYR A 102 8.13 11.49 -1.55
C TYR A 102 7.02 10.45 -1.81
N GLU A 103 6.98 9.86 -3.00
CA GLU A 103 5.98 8.84 -3.35
C GLU A 103 6.31 7.45 -2.81
N THR A 104 7.48 7.26 -2.19
CA THR A 104 7.98 5.93 -1.77
C THR A 104 8.47 5.88 -0.33
N CYS A 105 8.49 7.00 0.38
CA CYS A 105 9.06 7.12 1.72
C CYS A 105 8.32 6.26 2.77
N TYR A 106 7.01 6.06 2.64
CA TYR A 106 6.25 5.23 3.59
C TYR A 106 6.51 3.75 3.36
N PHE A 107 6.52 3.29 2.11
CA PHE A 107 6.85 1.92 1.76
C PHE A 107 8.26 1.54 2.21
N THR A 108 9.25 2.36 1.85
CA THR A 108 10.66 2.11 2.19
C THR A 108 10.90 2.05 3.70
N GLN A 109 10.22 2.90 4.48
CA GLN A 109 10.26 2.82 5.94
C GLN A 109 9.64 1.52 6.48
N MET A 110 8.49 1.09 5.97
CA MET A 110 7.84 -0.14 6.43
C MET A 110 8.72 -1.37 6.24
N ILE A 111 9.38 -1.47 5.09
CA ILE A 111 10.21 -2.62 4.73
C ILE A 111 11.70 -2.42 5.04
N TRP A 112 12.06 -1.38 5.79
CA TRP A 112 13.46 -1.13 6.14
C TRP A 112 14.02 -2.27 7.00
N LYS A 113 14.93 -3.07 6.45
CA LYS A 113 15.47 -4.29 7.08
C LYS A 113 15.97 -4.08 8.50
N ASP A 114 16.67 -2.98 8.75
CA ASP A 114 17.29 -2.70 10.04
C ASP A 114 16.34 -2.13 11.09
N THR A 115 15.12 -1.72 10.71
CA THR A 115 14.07 -1.37 11.68
C THR A 115 13.65 -2.62 12.45
N LYS A 116 13.51 -2.52 13.79
CA LYS A 116 13.25 -3.68 14.67
C LYS A 116 11.94 -3.56 15.43
N ILE A 117 11.61 -2.36 15.88
CA ILE A 117 10.41 -2.10 16.68
C ILE A 117 9.56 -1.01 16.04
N VAL A 118 8.26 -1.11 16.27
CA VAL A 118 7.26 -0.17 15.78
C VAL A 118 6.20 0.07 16.84
N GLY A 119 5.58 1.24 16.83
CA GLY A 119 4.39 1.50 17.60
C GLY A 119 3.38 2.31 16.81
N PHE A 120 2.09 2.02 17.03
CA PHE A 120 0.99 2.66 16.31
C PHE A 120 0.08 3.45 17.24
N GLY A 121 -0.49 4.50 16.69
CA GLY A 121 -1.49 5.35 17.34
C GLY A 121 -2.61 5.71 16.39
N GLN A 122 -3.82 5.89 16.92
CA GLN A 122 -4.99 6.28 16.14
C GLN A 122 -5.83 7.31 16.90
N ALA A 123 -6.30 8.33 16.20
CA ALA A 123 -7.27 9.27 16.73
C ALA A 123 -8.29 9.67 15.67
N THR A 124 -9.50 9.99 16.12
CA THR A 124 -10.57 10.52 15.28
C THR A 124 -10.77 11.99 15.62
N SER A 125 -11.00 12.84 14.62
CA SER A 125 -11.33 14.25 14.81
C SER A 125 -12.57 14.44 15.68
N ALA A 126 -12.69 15.59 16.34
CA ALA A 126 -13.79 15.87 17.27
C ALA A 126 -15.18 15.84 16.60
N ASP A 127 -15.25 16.15 15.31
CA ASP A 127 -16.48 16.06 14.49
C ASP A 127 -16.81 14.63 14.05
N GLY A 128 -15.93 13.66 14.28
CA GLY A 128 -16.10 12.27 13.88
C GLY A 128 -15.88 12.00 12.39
N CYS A 129 -15.41 12.98 11.62
CA CYS A 129 -15.35 12.93 10.16
C CYS A 129 -14.00 12.47 9.61
N ALA A 130 -12.95 12.39 10.44
CA ALA A 130 -11.61 12.03 10.00
C ALA A 130 -10.91 11.10 10.99
N CYS A 131 -10.20 10.11 10.46
CA CYS A 131 -9.36 9.19 11.22
C CYS A 131 -7.89 9.38 10.81
N TYR A 132 -7.03 9.48 11.82
CA TYR A 132 -5.58 9.66 11.70
C TYR A 132 -4.89 8.45 12.32
N ILE A 133 -3.98 7.83 11.58
CA ILE A 133 -3.15 6.73 12.07
C ILE A 133 -1.68 7.11 11.90
N VAL A 134 -0.89 6.89 12.96
CA VAL A 134 0.54 7.18 13.01
C VAL A 134 1.29 5.89 13.33
N ALA A 135 2.42 5.69 12.66
CA ALA A 135 3.39 4.66 13.01
C ALA A 135 4.75 5.30 13.31
N HIS A 136 5.38 4.94 14.42
CA HIS A 136 6.75 5.31 14.76
C HIS A 136 7.67 4.09 14.73
N TYR A 137 8.85 4.22 14.14
CA TYR A 137 9.77 3.11 13.84
C TYR A 137 11.13 3.32 14.50
N MET A 138 11.73 2.26 15.07
CA MET A 138 13.08 2.33 15.62
C MET A 138 13.90 1.05 15.32
N PRO A 139 15.17 1.17 14.90
CA PRO A 139 15.82 2.36 14.35
C PRO A 139 15.04 2.98 13.17
N LYS A 140 15.23 4.27 12.91
CA LYS A 140 14.58 4.92 11.76
C LYS A 140 15.13 4.38 10.45
N GLY A 141 14.25 4.28 9.45
CA GLY A 141 14.63 3.96 8.09
C GLY A 141 14.97 5.21 7.27
N ASN A 142 14.96 5.04 5.95
CA ASN A 142 15.09 6.11 4.97
C ASN A 142 16.38 6.93 5.11
N ILE A 143 17.47 6.26 5.50
CA ILE A 143 18.79 6.87 5.62
C ILE A 143 19.45 6.86 4.25
N ARG A 144 19.83 8.04 3.75
CA ARG A 144 20.50 8.18 2.46
C ARG A 144 21.75 7.32 2.38
N GLY A 145 21.96 6.67 1.24
CA GLY A 145 23.08 5.78 0.99
C GLY A 145 22.95 4.39 1.62
N GLN A 146 21.82 4.06 2.25
CA GLN A 146 21.59 2.75 2.90
C GLN A 146 20.43 1.95 2.30
N PHE A 147 19.85 2.41 1.19
CA PHE A 147 18.69 1.76 0.57
C PHE A 147 19.01 0.36 0.03
N HIS A 148 20.13 0.21 -0.67
CA HIS A 148 20.53 -1.07 -1.26
C HIS A 148 20.75 -2.20 -0.23
N THR A 149 20.99 -1.88 1.05
CA THR A 149 21.13 -2.85 2.14
C THR A 149 19.87 -3.05 2.97
N ASN A 150 18.85 -2.20 2.78
CA ASN A 150 17.66 -2.17 3.63
C ASN A 150 16.33 -2.33 2.90
N VAL A 151 16.28 -2.08 1.59
CA VAL A 151 15.05 -2.08 0.79
C VAL A 151 15.27 -3.05 -0.37
N PHE A 152 14.68 -4.24 -0.25
CA PHE A 152 14.86 -5.30 -1.25
C PHE A 152 13.63 -5.41 -2.14
N PRO A 153 13.76 -5.88 -3.39
CA PRO A 153 12.60 -6.24 -4.19
C PRO A 153 11.81 -7.39 -3.54
N PRO A 154 10.50 -7.55 -3.85
CA PRO A 154 9.75 -8.72 -3.41
C PRO A 154 10.43 -10.01 -3.89
N ARG A 155 10.44 -11.03 -3.04
CA ARG A 155 10.93 -12.34 -3.43
C ARG A 155 9.98 -12.98 -4.45
N LEU A 156 10.56 -13.65 -5.44
CA LEU A 156 9.81 -14.37 -6.47
C LEU A 156 8.99 -15.55 -5.89
N ASP A 157 9.43 -16.14 -4.77
CA ASP A 157 8.72 -17.21 -4.06
C ASP A 157 7.44 -16.74 -3.35
N ALA A 158 7.43 -15.52 -2.82
CA ALA A 158 6.28 -14.93 -2.14
C ALA A 158 5.07 -14.75 -3.08
N PHE A 159 5.33 -14.49 -4.37
CA PHE A 159 4.28 -14.47 -5.40
C PHE A 159 3.72 -15.87 -5.68
N ALA A 160 4.55 -16.92 -5.68
CA ALA A 160 4.11 -18.30 -5.90
C ALA A 160 3.26 -18.80 -4.72
N GLU A 161 3.69 -18.56 -3.48
CA GLU A 161 2.94 -18.96 -2.27
C GLU A 161 1.59 -18.22 -2.16
N GLN A 162 1.54 -16.94 -2.51
CA GLN A 162 0.27 -16.19 -2.51
C GLN A 162 -0.64 -16.61 -3.67
N TYR A 163 -0.08 -16.96 -4.84
CA TYR A 163 -0.85 -17.50 -5.96
C TYR A 163 -1.44 -18.88 -5.63
N ASP A 164 -0.68 -19.75 -4.96
CA ASP A 164 -1.15 -21.04 -4.46
C ASP A 164 -2.18 -20.90 -3.34
N SER A 165 -1.98 -19.98 -2.40
CA SER A 165 -2.96 -19.66 -1.36
C SER A 165 -4.25 -19.07 -1.94
N MET A 166 -4.17 -18.20 -2.94
CA MET A 166 -5.33 -17.61 -3.61
C MET A 166 -6.08 -18.64 -4.47
N ARG A 167 -5.35 -19.55 -5.12
CA ARG A 167 -5.90 -20.72 -5.81
C ARG A 167 -6.63 -21.65 -4.86
N MET A 168 -6.04 -21.94 -3.69
CA MET A 168 -6.63 -22.79 -2.66
C MET A 168 -7.86 -22.14 -1.99
N SER A 169 -7.85 -20.82 -1.77
CA SER A 169 -8.98 -20.10 -1.17
C SER A 169 -10.16 -19.93 -2.13
N GLN A 170 -9.92 -19.70 -3.43
CA GLN A 170 -11.00 -19.65 -4.44
C GLN A 170 -11.60 -21.04 -4.73
N ALA A 171 -10.84 -22.12 -4.52
CA ALA A 171 -11.36 -23.49 -4.62
C ALA A 171 -12.31 -23.87 -3.47
N ALA A 172 -12.25 -23.17 -2.32
CA ALA A 172 -13.02 -23.48 -1.13
C ALA A 172 -14.42 -22.79 -1.07
N THR A 173 -14.68 -21.78 -1.90
CA THR A 173 -15.93 -20.99 -1.87
C THR A 173 -16.87 -21.24 -3.05
N LEU A 174 -16.49 -22.09 -4.00
CA LEU A 174 -17.42 -22.57 -5.02
C LEU A 174 -18.22 -23.73 -4.42
N PRO A 175 -19.56 -23.81 -4.61
CA PRO A 175 -20.30 -25.01 -4.27
C PRO A 175 -19.61 -26.16 -4.99
N ALA A 176 -19.47 -27.32 -4.32
CA ALA A 176 -18.82 -28.49 -4.90
C ALA A 176 -19.42 -28.79 -6.28
N VAL A 177 -18.77 -28.30 -7.33
CA VAL A 177 -19.00 -28.77 -8.67
C VAL A 177 -18.32 -30.12 -8.64
N THR A 178 -19.12 -31.16 -8.42
CA THR A 178 -18.77 -32.52 -8.83
C THR A 178 -17.98 -32.41 -10.12
N PRO A 179 -16.77 -32.98 -10.23
CA PRO A 179 -16.07 -32.98 -11.50
C PRO A 179 -16.92 -33.79 -12.47
N SER A 180 -17.78 -33.11 -13.20
CA SER A 180 -18.38 -33.64 -14.40
C SER A 180 -17.24 -33.67 -15.40
N ILE A 181 -16.59 -34.83 -15.44
CA ILE A 181 -15.82 -35.28 -16.60
C ILE A 181 -16.63 -34.88 -17.84
N PRO A 182 -16.14 -34.03 -18.75
CA PRO A 182 -16.84 -33.82 -20.00
C PRO A 182 -16.83 -35.16 -20.74
N ALA A 183 -17.99 -35.82 -20.77
CA ALA A 183 -18.18 -37.12 -21.42
C ALA A 183 -18.12 -37.03 -22.96
N ARG A 184 -17.51 -35.99 -23.54
CA ARG A 184 -17.29 -35.90 -24.98
C ARG A 184 -16.03 -35.07 -25.29
N PRO A 185 -15.14 -35.56 -26.16
CA PRO A 185 -14.03 -34.76 -26.66
C PRO A 185 -14.57 -33.47 -27.31
N GLU A 186 -13.98 -32.33 -26.94
CA GLU A 186 -14.28 -31.02 -27.52
C GLU A 186 -14.20 -31.10 -29.05
N THR A 187 -15.25 -30.66 -29.72
CA THR A 187 -15.29 -30.69 -31.18
C THR A 187 -14.29 -29.69 -31.76
N LYS A 188 -13.80 -29.96 -32.97
CA LYS A 188 -12.90 -29.04 -33.69
C LYS A 188 -13.54 -27.65 -33.90
N GLU A 189 -14.86 -27.55 -33.90
CA GLU A 189 -15.59 -26.29 -34.04
C GLU A 189 -15.61 -25.47 -32.75
N GLU A 190 -15.84 -26.10 -31.60
CA GLU A 190 -15.81 -25.45 -30.28
C GLU A 190 -14.42 -24.90 -29.96
N ARG A 191 -13.37 -25.69 -30.25
CA ARG A 191 -11.97 -25.23 -30.10
C ARG A 191 -11.67 -24.02 -30.98
N LYS A 192 -12.12 -24.03 -32.24
CA LYS A 192 -11.97 -22.88 -33.16
C LYS A 192 -12.75 -21.66 -32.69
N ALA A 193 -13.95 -21.84 -32.13
CA ALA A 193 -14.75 -20.76 -31.60
C ALA A 193 -14.07 -20.09 -30.39
N ARG A 194 -13.48 -20.88 -29.49
CA ARG A 194 -12.69 -20.37 -28.35
C ARG A 194 -11.46 -19.61 -28.80
N GLU A 195 -10.64 -20.20 -29.66
CA GLU A 195 -9.43 -19.55 -30.21
C GLU A 195 -9.77 -18.23 -30.93
N LYS A 196 -10.92 -18.18 -31.63
CA LYS A 196 -11.43 -16.97 -32.27
C LYS A 196 -11.91 -15.92 -31.26
N ALA A 197 -12.58 -16.32 -30.18
CA ALA A 197 -13.02 -15.43 -29.11
C ALA A 197 -11.82 -14.83 -28.37
N GLU A 198 -10.83 -15.65 -28.03
CA GLU A 198 -9.58 -15.20 -27.40
C GLU A 198 -8.80 -14.24 -28.29
N LYS A 199 -8.72 -14.52 -29.60
CA LYS A 199 -8.06 -13.62 -30.55
C LYS A 199 -8.77 -12.27 -30.63
N LYS A 200 -10.11 -12.27 -30.70
CA LYS A 200 -10.92 -11.05 -30.73
C LYS A 200 -10.73 -10.19 -29.48
N GLU A 201 -10.64 -10.84 -28.31
CA GLU A 201 -10.41 -10.13 -27.05
C GLU A 201 -8.99 -9.54 -26.95
N ARG A 202 -7.97 -10.29 -27.40
CA ARG A 202 -6.59 -9.76 -27.49
C ARG A 202 -6.50 -8.54 -28.41
N GLU A 203 -7.16 -8.57 -29.56
CA GLU A 203 -7.22 -7.44 -30.49
C GLU A 203 -7.92 -6.21 -29.88
N ARG A 204 -8.99 -6.43 -29.12
CA ARG A 204 -9.70 -5.37 -28.39
C ARG A 204 -8.79 -4.71 -27.35
N LEU A 205 -8.16 -5.50 -26.49
CA LEU A 205 -7.27 -5.01 -25.44
C LEU A 205 -6.05 -4.25 -26.02
N GLU A 206 -5.52 -4.71 -27.15
CA GLU A 206 -4.44 -4.01 -27.84
C GLU A 206 -4.90 -2.65 -28.42
N LYS A 207 -6.13 -2.56 -28.92
CA LYS A 207 -6.70 -1.30 -29.39
C LYS A 207 -6.88 -0.30 -28.23
N GLU A 208 -7.46 -0.76 -27.12
CA GLU A 208 -7.64 0.06 -25.91
C GLU A 208 -6.29 0.54 -25.35
N ARG A 209 -5.26 -0.31 -25.33
CA ARG A 209 -3.89 0.08 -24.94
C ARG A 209 -3.33 1.20 -25.82
N LYS A 210 -3.48 1.09 -27.15
CA LYS A 210 -2.99 2.10 -28.10
C LYS A 210 -3.75 3.43 -27.97
N GLU A 211 -5.05 3.40 -27.66
CA GLU A 211 -5.84 4.60 -27.41
C GLU A 211 -5.43 5.30 -26.11
N MET A 212 -5.21 4.53 -25.05
CA MET A 212 -4.70 5.04 -23.78
C MET A 212 -3.33 5.72 -23.96
N GLU A 213 -2.39 5.05 -24.65
CA GLU A 213 -1.05 5.61 -24.90
C GLU A 213 -1.10 6.93 -25.68
N LYS A 214 -1.99 7.03 -26.68
CA LYS A 214 -2.20 8.28 -27.43
C LYS A 214 -2.73 9.40 -26.52
N ARG A 215 -3.67 9.08 -25.63
CA ARG A 215 -4.24 10.05 -24.68
C ARG A 215 -3.17 10.56 -23.72
N THR A 216 -2.39 9.66 -23.13
CA THR A 216 -1.29 10.03 -22.21
C THR A 216 -0.24 10.90 -22.91
N LYS A 217 0.15 10.56 -24.14
CA LYS A 217 1.10 11.38 -24.94
C LYS A 217 0.54 12.78 -25.25
N LYS A 218 -0.78 12.92 -25.44
CA LYS A 218 -1.42 14.22 -25.65
C LYS A 218 -1.41 15.05 -24.37
N GLU A 219 -1.79 14.46 -23.25
CA GLU A 219 -1.82 15.11 -21.94
C GLU A 219 -0.42 15.59 -21.51
N LEU A 220 0.62 14.78 -21.74
CA LEU A 220 2.01 15.16 -21.47
C LEU A 220 2.44 16.40 -22.28
N LYS A 221 2.12 16.43 -23.58
CA LYS A 221 2.41 17.60 -24.44
C LYS A 221 1.68 18.86 -24.01
N GLU A 222 0.45 18.74 -23.51
CA GLU A 222 -0.32 19.87 -22.98
C GLU A 222 0.29 20.40 -21.68
N ARG A 223 0.71 19.51 -20.78
CA ARG A 223 1.41 19.85 -19.54
C ARG A 223 2.74 20.57 -19.80
N GLU A 224 3.56 20.07 -20.72
CA GLU A 224 4.82 20.71 -21.11
C GLU A 224 4.61 22.12 -21.70
N LYS A 225 3.54 22.30 -22.48
CA LYS A 225 3.18 23.62 -23.03
C LYS A 225 2.77 24.60 -21.93
N LEU A 226 2.01 24.13 -20.94
CA LEU A 226 1.60 24.95 -19.80
C LEU A 226 2.82 25.37 -18.96
N GLU A 227 3.70 24.43 -18.64
CA GLU A 227 4.92 24.70 -17.88
C GLU A 227 5.84 25.71 -18.59
N LYS A 228 6.02 25.57 -19.92
CA LYS A 228 6.76 26.55 -20.73
C LYS A 228 6.10 27.94 -20.72
N LYS A 229 4.76 28.00 -20.70
CA LYS A 229 4.02 29.27 -20.64
C LYS A 229 4.16 29.94 -19.27
N GLU A 230 4.14 29.17 -18.18
CA GLU A 230 4.34 29.66 -16.81
C GLU A 230 5.77 30.16 -16.60
N LYS A 231 6.79 29.39 -17.02
CA LYS A 231 8.20 29.82 -17.00
C LYS A 231 8.45 31.12 -17.76
N ARG A 232 7.76 31.33 -18.90
CA ARG A 232 7.84 32.59 -19.67
C ARG A 232 7.15 33.76 -18.98
N LYS A 233 6.11 33.52 -18.17
CA LYS A 233 5.44 34.56 -17.39
C LYS A 233 6.29 34.98 -16.18
N SER A 234 6.91 34.02 -15.50
CA SER A 234 7.77 34.30 -14.33
C SER A 234 9.05 35.05 -14.68
N LEU A 235 9.57 34.90 -15.91
CA LEU A 235 10.77 35.62 -16.38
C LEU A 235 10.51 37.08 -16.80
N LYS A 236 9.24 37.52 -16.79
CA LYS A 236 8.80 38.87 -17.20
C LYS A 236 8.31 39.75 -16.03
N LEU A 237 8.31 39.21 -14.81
CA LEU A 237 8.20 39.97 -13.56
C LEU A 237 9.61 40.20 -13.01
#